data_AF-A0A5B1RDM5-F1
#
_entry.id   AF-A0A5B1RDM5-F1
#
_cell.length_a   1.000
_cell.length_b   1.000
_cell.length_c   1.000
_cell.angle_alpha   90.00
_cell.angle_beta   90.00
_cell.angle_gamma   90.00
#
_symmetry.space_group_name_H-M   'P 1'
#
loop_
_entity.id
_entity.type
_entity.pdbx_description
1 polymer ?
#
loop_
_entity_poly.entity_id
_entity_poly.type
_entity_poly.pdbx_seq_one_letter_code
_entity_poly.pdbx_strand_id
1 'polypeptide(L)'
;MQKNRNFRSDKHVYLGALKDVPHAVMKLSENIPFPWEQVREVPVLYHITGAITFVNAIPRVIEPRDCRHFKHMRFPPFDDEEPPLDYGDNVLDVEPLEAIQLDLDAEENAPIIDWLYDTQLLIDTPHVNGPSYKYCSLPLPAMANLYCIGRTLLSDHTDINSSYLFDKKSFFTAKAFNMAIPGGPKFEPLYRDMDNFDEDWNEFNDINKVIIRQQIRTEYKVAFPHLYNSLPRSVHISPYHVPKNVYIRTDDPDLPAFYFDPLINPISLRGAQPKNMPLVSHEDAIFGPNDADDDDFEIPEEVSPFLEDKPLENDLTADAIALWWAPEPYNWHSGCMRRAQDIPLVKNWYLEHCPPGQPVKVRVSYQKLLKCFVLNELKTCPEKAMTKKNLFRQLKATKFFQTTKLDWVEAGLQLGVGRHMCGRI
;
A
#
# COMPACT_ATOMS: atom_id res chain seq x y z
N MET A 1 9.46 35.04 -30.15
CA MET A 1 10.66 35.60 -29.46
C MET A 1 12.02 35.30 -30.12
N GLN A 2 12.20 34.25 -30.94
CA GLN A 2 13.52 33.78 -31.45
C GLN A 2 14.34 34.74 -32.36
N LYS A 3 13.73 35.77 -32.95
CA LYS A 3 14.41 36.71 -33.86
C LYS A 3 14.81 38.05 -33.21
N ASN A 4 14.53 38.22 -31.93
CA ASN A 4 14.74 39.52 -31.30
C ASN A 4 16.18 39.64 -30.78
N ARG A 5 16.94 40.61 -31.31
CA ARG A 5 18.37 40.82 -31.01
C ARG A 5 18.59 41.15 -29.53
N ASN A 6 17.54 41.58 -28.84
CA ASN A 6 17.55 42.01 -27.44
C ASN A 6 17.82 40.86 -26.45
N PHE A 7 17.50 39.60 -26.78
CA PHE A 7 17.68 38.45 -25.88
C PHE A 7 18.92 37.60 -26.21
N ARG A 8 19.93 38.18 -26.87
CA ARG A 8 21.13 37.44 -27.32
C ARG A 8 21.99 36.95 -26.16
N SER A 9 22.08 37.72 -25.07
CA SER A 9 22.79 37.34 -23.84
C SER A 9 22.20 36.10 -23.18
N ASP A 10 20.88 35.95 -23.28
CA ASP A 10 20.15 34.95 -22.51
C ASP A 10 20.24 33.56 -23.15
N LYS A 11 20.55 33.49 -24.45
CA LYS A 11 20.71 32.22 -25.20
C LYS A 11 21.68 31.24 -24.54
N HIS A 12 22.77 31.74 -23.95
CA HIS A 12 23.72 30.90 -23.23
C HIS A 12 23.11 30.30 -21.96
N VAL A 13 22.23 31.04 -21.29
CA VAL A 13 21.50 30.58 -20.09
C VAL A 13 20.50 29.49 -20.45
N TYR A 14 19.76 29.63 -21.55
CA TYR A 14 18.85 28.59 -22.05
C TYR A 14 19.58 27.28 -22.37
N LEU A 15 20.74 27.35 -23.04
CA LEU A 15 21.57 26.16 -23.31
C LEU A 15 22.10 25.53 -22.03
N GLY A 16 22.53 26.34 -21.06
CA GLY A 16 22.98 25.85 -19.74
C GLY A 16 21.87 25.14 -18.96
N ALA A 17 20.63 25.63 -19.05
CA ALA A 17 19.48 25.08 -18.36
C ALA A 17 19.05 23.69 -18.88
N LEU A 18 19.44 23.33 -20.12
CA LEU A 18 19.12 22.02 -20.71
C LEU A 18 19.61 20.85 -19.85
N LYS A 19 20.70 21.03 -19.11
CA LYS A 19 21.25 20.04 -18.17
C LYS A 19 20.26 19.64 -17.08
N ASP A 20 19.44 20.58 -16.63
CA ASP A 20 18.53 20.38 -15.49
C ASP A 20 17.09 20.04 -15.93
N VAL A 21 16.82 20.00 -17.25
CA VAL A 21 15.52 19.63 -17.82
C VAL A 21 15.02 18.26 -17.35
N PRO A 22 15.84 17.19 -17.27
CA PRO A 22 15.38 15.90 -16.73
C PRO A 22 14.85 16.01 -15.30
N HIS A 23 15.45 16.88 -14.47
CA HIS A 23 15.01 17.10 -13.10
C HIS A 23 13.69 17.90 -13.05
N ALA A 24 13.52 18.87 -13.96
CA ALA A 24 12.27 19.61 -14.09
C ALA A 24 11.12 18.73 -14.57
N VAL A 25 11.36 17.86 -15.56
CA VAL A 25 10.37 16.88 -16.06
C VAL A 25 9.99 15.90 -14.96
N MET A 26 10.96 15.36 -14.23
CA MET A 26 10.69 14.47 -13.09
C MET A 26 9.79 15.15 -12.05
N LYS A 27 10.06 16.42 -11.73
CA LYS A 27 9.25 17.18 -10.78
C LYS A 27 7.85 17.54 -11.27
N LEU A 28 7.70 17.81 -12.56
CA LEU A 28 6.40 18.03 -13.20
C LEU A 28 5.56 16.74 -13.15
N SER A 29 6.15 15.60 -13.57
CA SER A 29 5.49 14.30 -13.59
C SER A 29 5.18 13.74 -12.21
N GLU A 30 6.01 14.02 -11.20
CA GLU A 30 5.73 13.64 -9.81
C GLU A 30 4.44 14.33 -9.31
N ASN A 31 4.15 15.57 -9.74
CA ASN A 31 3.02 16.38 -9.26
C ASN A 31 1.82 16.43 -10.22
N ILE A 32 1.60 15.40 -11.04
CA ILE A 32 0.41 15.30 -11.90
C ILE A 32 -0.86 15.45 -11.04
N PRO A 33 -1.85 16.28 -11.45
CA PRO A 33 -3.14 16.38 -10.77
C PRO A 33 -3.84 15.03 -10.72
N PHE A 34 -4.46 14.72 -9.59
CA PHE A 34 -5.21 13.48 -9.48
C PHE A 34 -6.54 13.58 -10.25
N PRO A 35 -7.15 12.45 -10.67
CA PRO A 35 -8.38 12.48 -11.47
C PRO A 35 -9.59 13.15 -10.81
N TRP A 36 -9.58 13.29 -9.47
CA TRP A 36 -10.60 13.99 -8.70
C TRP A 36 -10.32 15.49 -8.51
N GLU A 37 -9.16 15.98 -8.97
CA GLU A 37 -8.77 17.39 -8.95
C GLU A 37 -9.03 18.00 -10.33
N GLN A 38 -9.72 19.15 -10.39
CA GLN A 38 -9.91 19.89 -11.64
C GLN A 38 -8.68 20.73 -12.00
N VAL A 39 -8.17 21.47 -11.02
CA VAL A 39 -7.04 22.39 -11.15
C VAL A 39 -6.12 22.17 -9.97
N ARG A 40 -4.81 22.22 -10.20
CA ARG A 40 -3.81 22.08 -9.14
C ARG A 40 -2.79 23.20 -9.23
N GLU A 41 -2.88 24.12 -8.28
CA GLU A 41 -1.83 25.13 -8.10
C GLU A 41 -0.59 24.51 -7.45
N VAL A 42 0.54 24.63 -8.12
CA VAL A 42 1.82 24.13 -7.65
C VAL A 42 2.80 25.27 -7.38
N PRO A 43 3.59 25.19 -6.30
CA PRO A 43 4.67 26.14 -6.07
C PRO A 43 5.77 25.91 -7.11
N VAL A 44 6.12 26.97 -7.81
CA VAL A 44 7.08 26.95 -8.91
C VAL A 44 8.31 27.77 -8.55
N LEU A 45 9.49 27.26 -8.89
CA LEU A 45 10.77 27.95 -8.85
C LEU A 45 11.26 28.15 -10.29
N TYR A 46 11.24 29.40 -10.77
CA TYR A 46 11.58 29.71 -12.16
C TYR A 46 12.80 30.63 -12.23
N HIS A 47 13.56 30.52 -13.33
CA HIS A 47 14.66 31.42 -13.60
C HIS A 47 14.14 32.79 -14.08
N ILE A 48 14.76 33.90 -13.63
CA ILE A 48 14.32 35.28 -13.95
C ILE A 48 14.21 35.58 -15.45
N THR A 49 14.99 34.88 -16.29
CA THR A 49 14.94 35.03 -17.76
C THR A 49 13.93 34.11 -18.44
N GLY A 50 13.18 33.28 -17.68
CA GLY A 50 12.28 32.26 -18.23
C GLY A 50 12.98 31.03 -18.81
N ALA A 51 14.25 30.79 -18.46
CA ALA A 51 15.04 29.70 -19.05
C ALA A 51 14.56 28.30 -18.65
N ILE A 52 14.10 28.13 -17.41
CA ILE A 52 13.60 26.87 -16.87
C ILE A 52 12.66 27.14 -15.70
N THR A 53 11.69 26.23 -15.55
CA THR A 53 10.64 26.28 -14.55
C THR A 53 10.62 24.96 -13.79
N PHE A 54 10.84 24.97 -12.48
CA PHE A 54 10.79 23.77 -11.64
C PHE A 54 9.55 23.76 -10.77
N VAL A 55 8.83 22.64 -10.72
CA VAL A 55 7.81 22.41 -9.69
C VAL A 55 8.51 22.07 -8.36
N ASN A 56 8.39 22.96 -7.38
CA ASN A 56 9.03 22.85 -6.07
C ASN A 56 8.06 22.27 -5.02
N ALA A 57 7.42 21.16 -5.36
CA ALA A 57 6.55 20.40 -4.48
C ALA A 57 6.97 18.92 -4.43
N ILE A 58 6.68 18.29 -3.30
CA ILE A 58 6.73 16.84 -3.14
C ILE A 58 5.29 16.43 -2.79
N PRO A 59 4.60 15.63 -3.62
CA PRO A 59 3.21 15.25 -3.40
C PRO A 59 3.17 14.26 -2.25
N ARG A 60 2.85 14.77 -1.07
CA ARG A 60 2.60 13.95 0.12
C ARG A 60 1.11 13.73 0.20
N VAL A 61 0.71 12.49 0.38
CA VAL A 61 -0.69 12.11 0.49
C VAL A 61 -0.89 11.32 1.78
N ILE A 62 -2.07 11.45 2.37
CA ILE A 62 -2.54 10.49 3.36
C ILE A 62 -2.84 9.22 2.57
N GLU A 63 -2.38 8.07 3.04
CA GLU A 63 -2.65 6.80 2.37
C GLU A 63 -4.10 6.39 2.63
N PRO A 64 -5.06 6.92 1.87
CA PRO A 64 -5.91 6.03 1.07
C PRO A 64 -6.60 6.75 -0.10
N ARG A 65 -6.51 6.23 -1.36
CA ARG A 65 -7.62 6.31 -2.33
C ARG A 65 -7.41 5.62 -3.67
N ASP A 66 -8.56 5.22 -4.21
CA ASP A 66 -8.82 4.54 -5.49
C ASP A 66 -9.09 5.55 -6.62
N CYS A 67 -8.94 5.11 -7.87
CA CYS A 67 -9.34 5.82 -9.10
C CYS A 67 -10.02 4.83 -10.04
N ARG A 68 -11.21 5.16 -10.56
CA ARG A 68 -11.89 4.37 -11.60
C ARG A 68 -11.95 5.08 -12.96
N HIS A 69 -11.69 4.25 -13.98
CA HIS A 69 -12.04 4.31 -15.41
C HIS A 69 -11.72 5.59 -16.23
N PHE A 70 -10.97 5.39 -17.32
CA PHE A 70 -10.57 6.44 -18.26
C PHE A 70 -11.05 6.10 -19.68
N LYS A 71 -11.62 7.07 -20.40
CA LYS A 71 -11.88 6.95 -21.85
C LYS A 71 -10.60 7.22 -22.63
N HIS A 72 -10.26 6.38 -23.59
CA HIS A 72 -9.04 6.55 -24.38
C HIS A 72 -9.10 7.79 -25.28
N MET A 73 -8.13 8.69 -25.10
CA MET A 73 -7.81 9.78 -26.02
C MET A 73 -7.04 9.25 -27.23
N ARG A 74 -7.06 9.99 -28.35
CA ARG A 74 -6.15 9.75 -29.47
C ARG A 74 -4.78 10.33 -29.13
N PHE A 75 -3.72 9.58 -29.44
CA PHE A 75 -2.34 9.99 -29.23
C PHE A 75 -1.59 10.07 -30.58
N PRO A 76 -0.79 11.12 -30.82
CA PRO A 76 -0.66 12.35 -30.03
C PRO A 76 -1.92 13.24 -30.12
N PRO A 77 -2.21 14.05 -29.09
CA PRO A 77 -3.37 14.93 -29.07
C PRO A 77 -3.24 16.19 -29.96
N PHE A 78 -2.01 16.61 -30.26
CA PHE A 78 -1.69 17.76 -31.12
C PHE A 78 -0.83 17.29 -32.31
N ASP A 79 -0.90 18.00 -33.42
CA ASP A 79 -0.04 17.76 -34.58
C ASP A 79 1.38 18.32 -34.35
N ASP A 80 2.39 17.73 -34.97
CA ASP A 80 3.81 18.10 -34.76
C ASP A 80 4.14 19.52 -35.27
N GLU A 81 3.34 20.03 -36.22
CA GLU A 81 3.51 21.37 -36.82
C GLU A 81 2.78 22.48 -36.04
N GLU A 82 1.88 22.12 -35.12
CA GLU A 82 1.16 23.09 -34.31
C GLU A 82 2.08 23.68 -33.23
N PRO A 83 2.17 25.03 -33.11
CA PRO A 83 2.92 25.63 -32.02
C PRO A 83 2.26 25.29 -30.67
N PRO A 84 3.03 25.22 -29.58
CA PRO A 84 2.46 25.03 -28.25
C PRO A 84 1.42 26.11 -27.94
N LEU A 85 0.28 25.68 -27.43
CA LEU A 85 -0.83 26.52 -27.01
C LEU A 85 -0.39 27.48 -25.88
N ASP A 86 -0.82 28.74 -25.94
CA ASP A 86 -0.63 29.69 -24.83
C ASP A 86 -1.73 29.50 -23.78
N TYR A 87 -1.34 29.45 -22.51
CA TYR A 87 -2.26 29.23 -21.39
C TYR A 87 -3.18 30.44 -21.18
N GLY A 88 -2.64 31.65 -21.27
CA GLY A 88 -3.38 32.89 -21.01
C GLY A 88 -4.53 33.11 -21.99
N ASP A 89 -4.30 32.83 -23.27
CA ASP A 89 -5.30 33.10 -24.33
C ASP A 89 -6.34 31.97 -24.47
N ASN A 90 -5.98 30.72 -24.15
CA ASN A 90 -6.78 29.55 -24.52
C ASN A 90 -7.30 28.72 -23.35
N VAL A 91 -6.68 28.81 -22.17
CA VAL A 91 -6.99 27.93 -21.03
C VAL A 91 -7.48 28.71 -19.82
N LEU A 92 -6.93 29.89 -19.55
CA LEU A 92 -7.20 30.66 -18.34
C LEU A 92 -8.70 30.99 -18.14
N ASP A 93 -9.41 31.33 -19.22
CA ASP A 93 -10.82 31.73 -19.17
C ASP A 93 -11.80 30.55 -19.38
N VAL A 94 -11.30 29.33 -19.57
CA VAL A 94 -12.13 28.15 -19.82
C VAL A 94 -12.38 27.42 -18.51
N GLU A 95 -13.64 27.30 -18.11
CA GLU A 95 -14.00 26.51 -16.93
C GLU A 95 -13.64 25.03 -17.13
N PRO A 96 -12.92 24.42 -16.18
CA PRO A 96 -12.52 23.02 -16.28
C PRO A 96 -13.75 22.11 -16.21
N LEU A 97 -13.65 20.96 -16.88
CA LEU A 97 -14.68 19.91 -16.78
C LEU A 97 -14.77 19.39 -15.34
N GLU A 98 -15.93 18.83 -15.01
CA GLU A 98 -16.16 18.18 -13.72
C GLU A 98 -15.16 17.05 -13.48
N ALA A 99 -14.59 17.02 -12.29
CA ALA A 99 -13.65 15.99 -11.88
C ALA A 99 -14.35 14.66 -11.59
N ILE A 100 -13.58 13.57 -11.53
CA ILE A 100 -14.13 12.26 -11.17
C ILE A 100 -14.28 12.21 -9.65
N GLN A 101 -15.49 12.44 -9.16
CA GLN A 101 -15.87 12.33 -7.74
C GLN A 101 -16.94 11.25 -7.59
N LEU A 102 -16.89 10.49 -6.49
CA LEU A 102 -17.93 9.54 -6.15
C LEU A 102 -19.03 10.29 -5.41
N ASP A 103 -20.28 10.04 -5.78
CA ASP A 103 -21.43 10.53 -5.01
C ASP A 103 -21.42 9.83 -3.64
N LEU A 104 -21.13 10.58 -2.59
CA LEU A 104 -21.10 10.08 -1.22
C LEU A 104 -22.44 10.28 -0.54
N ASP A 105 -22.82 9.30 0.28
CA ASP A 105 -23.95 9.45 1.18
C ASP A 105 -23.63 10.47 2.28
N ALA A 106 -24.51 11.45 2.46
CA ALA A 106 -24.38 12.51 3.45
C ALA A 106 -24.48 12.01 4.89
N GLU A 107 -25.17 10.90 5.15
CA GLU A 107 -25.32 10.35 6.51
C GLU A 107 -24.15 9.40 6.84
N GLU A 108 -23.94 8.37 6.02
CA GLU A 108 -22.89 7.36 6.27
C GLU A 108 -21.48 7.96 6.16
N ASN A 109 -21.24 8.84 5.18
CA ASN A 109 -19.92 9.40 4.90
C ASN A 109 -19.69 10.78 5.52
N ALA A 110 -20.56 11.22 6.43
CA ALA A 110 -20.45 12.53 7.11
C ALA A 110 -19.03 12.83 7.66
N PRO A 111 -18.29 11.88 8.27
CA PRO A 111 -16.93 12.14 8.76
C PRO A 111 -15.89 12.53 7.69
N ILE A 112 -16.13 12.20 6.43
CA ILE A 112 -15.15 12.38 5.34
C ILE A 112 -15.63 13.33 4.24
N ILE A 113 -16.94 13.48 4.04
CA ILE A 113 -17.56 14.10 2.86
C ILE A 113 -17.00 15.47 2.50
N ASP A 114 -16.74 16.32 3.49
CA ASP A 114 -16.37 17.72 3.29
C ASP A 114 -14.96 17.92 2.74
N TRP A 115 -14.02 17.03 3.07
CA TRP A 115 -12.59 17.27 2.84
C TRP A 115 -11.94 16.27 1.90
N LEU A 116 -12.69 15.27 1.46
CA LEU A 116 -12.15 14.07 0.85
C LEU A 116 -11.52 14.24 -0.53
N TYR A 117 -12.08 15.15 -1.31
CA TYR A 117 -11.68 15.45 -2.67
C TYR A 117 -10.84 16.74 -2.76
N ASP A 118 -10.44 17.28 -1.60
CA ASP A 118 -9.51 18.41 -1.54
C ASP A 118 -8.10 18.02 -2.00
N THR A 119 -7.39 18.98 -2.57
CA THR A 119 -6.01 18.78 -3.07
C THR A 119 -5.02 18.41 -1.97
N GLN A 120 -5.24 18.92 -0.75
CA GLN A 120 -4.49 18.59 0.45
C GLN A 120 -5.46 18.54 1.62
N LEU A 121 -5.76 17.32 2.05
CA LEU A 121 -6.77 16.99 3.04
C LEU A 121 -6.43 17.60 4.41
N LEU A 122 -7.38 18.26 5.07
CA LEU A 122 -7.30 18.53 6.51
C LEU A 122 -6.11 19.44 6.96
N ILE A 123 -5.48 20.23 6.07
CA ILE A 123 -4.31 21.10 6.44
C ILE A 123 -4.64 22.01 7.62
N ASP A 124 -5.82 22.63 7.60
CA ASP A 124 -6.23 23.67 8.56
C ASP A 124 -6.81 23.07 9.85
N THR A 125 -6.80 21.74 9.98
CA THR A 125 -7.37 21.01 11.12
C THR A 125 -6.27 20.46 12.04
N PRO A 126 -6.58 20.14 13.31
CA PRO A 126 -5.60 19.54 14.23
C PRO A 126 -5.16 18.12 13.84
N HIS A 127 -5.82 17.50 12.84
CA HIS A 127 -5.48 16.16 12.36
C HIS A 127 -4.15 16.11 11.61
N VAL A 128 -3.64 17.25 11.14
CA VAL A 128 -2.36 17.34 10.43
C VAL A 128 -1.44 18.33 11.15
N ASN A 129 -0.14 18.10 11.08
CA ASN A 129 0.88 18.96 11.70
C ASN A 129 1.06 20.35 11.03
N GLY A 130 0.11 20.82 10.23
CA GLY A 130 0.11 22.09 9.50
C GLY A 130 0.70 22.00 8.07
N PRO A 131 1.17 23.12 7.49
CA PRO A 131 1.51 23.22 6.07
C PRO A 131 2.73 22.39 5.64
N SER A 132 3.47 21.84 6.61
CA SER A 132 4.54 20.90 6.30
C SER A 132 4.02 19.53 5.86
N TYR A 133 2.76 19.19 6.15
CA TYR A 133 2.03 18.02 5.68
C TYR A 133 2.87 16.73 5.79
N LYS A 134 3.29 16.36 7.02
CA LYS A 134 4.17 15.20 7.25
C LYS A 134 3.57 14.13 8.14
N TYR A 135 2.71 14.53 9.08
CA TYR A 135 2.12 13.66 10.07
C TYR A 135 0.62 13.87 10.04
N CYS A 136 -0.12 12.76 10.09
CA CYS A 136 -1.56 12.76 10.19
C CYS A 136 -2.02 11.88 11.37
N SER A 137 -3.13 12.27 11.97
CA SER A 137 -3.87 11.51 12.97
C SER A 137 -5.36 11.65 12.68
N LEU A 138 -5.99 10.57 12.23
CA LEU A 138 -7.38 10.56 11.77
C LEU A 138 -8.28 9.87 12.80
N PRO A 139 -9.44 10.44 13.13
CA PRO A 139 -10.35 9.86 14.11
C PRO A 139 -10.92 8.52 13.61
N LEU A 140 -11.31 7.66 14.55
CA LEU A 140 -11.84 6.33 14.26
C LEU A 140 -12.98 6.31 13.21
N PRO A 141 -14.01 7.18 13.27
CA PRO A 141 -15.07 7.20 12.26
C PRO A 141 -14.57 7.53 10.85
N ALA A 142 -13.60 8.43 10.73
CA ALA A 142 -12.99 8.74 9.44
C ALA A 142 -12.20 7.54 8.90
N MET A 143 -11.45 6.84 9.75
CA MET A 143 -10.71 5.63 9.37
C MET A 143 -11.65 4.50 8.94
N ALA A 144 -12.76 4.30 9.65
CA ALA A 144 -13.77 3.30 9.30
C ALA A 144 -14.35 3.55 7.91
N ASN A 145 -14.80 4.78 7.64
CA ASN A 145 -15.33 5.15 6.31
C ASN A 145 -14.30 5.03 5.18
N LEU A 146 -13.04 5.45 5.44
CA LEU A 146 -11.97 5.28 4.47
C LEU A 146 -11.67 3.80 4.20
N TYR A 147 -11.73 2.95 5.22
CA TYR A 147 -11.56 1.50 5.07
C TYR A 147 -12.70 0.88 4.27
N CYS A 148 -13.95 1.28 4.53
CA CYS A 148 -15.12 0.83 3.78
C CYS A 148 -15.03 1.15 2.29
N ILE A 149 -14.66 2.39 1.94
CA ILE A 149 -14.45 2.80 0.53
C ILE A 149 -13.23 2.09 -0.07
N GLY A 150 -12.13 2.01 0.68
CA GLY A 150 -10.86 1.43 0.23
C GLY A 150 -10.87 -0.09 0.06
N ARG A 151 -11.88 -0.78 0.63
CA ARG A 151 -12.02 -2.25 0.61
C ARG A 151 -11.97 -2.83 -0.80
N THR A 152 -12.41 -2.09 -1.83
CA THR A 152 -12.38 -2.52 -3.24
C THR A 152 -10.98 -2.85 -3.77
N LEU A 153 -9.93 -2.24 -3.20
CA LEU A 153 -8.55 -2.45 -3.59
C LEU A 153 -7.80 -3.41 -2.65
N LEU A 154 -8.37 -3.69 -1.49
CA LEU A 154 -7.75 -4.53 -0.48
C LEU A 154 -8.00 -6.01 -0.75
N SER A 155 -7.12 -6.82 -0.20
CA SER A 155 -7.31 -8.27 -0.20
C SER A 155 -8.34 -8.69 0.84
N ASP A 156 -9.12 -9.70 0.50
CA ASP A 156 -9.99 -10.39 1.46
C ASP A 156 -9.21 -11.36 2.36
N HIS A 157 -7.97 -11.71 2.01
CA HIS A 157 -7.11 -12.58 2.79
C HIS A 157 -6.49 -11.84 3.98
N THR A 158 -7.09 -12.00 5.16
CA THR A 158 -6.58 -11.45 6.43
C THR A 158 -5.50 -12.31 7.09
N ASP A 159 -5.46 -13.61 6.76
CA ASP A 159 -4.52 -14.54 7.39
C ASP A 159 -3.20 -14.62 6.61
N ILE A 160 -2.10 -14.38 7.32
CA ILE A 160 -0.73 -14.52 6.81
C ILE A 160 -0.46 -15.95 6.32
N ASN A 161 -1.12 -16.96 6.90
CA ASN A 161 -0.97 -18.35 6.48
C ASN A 161 -1.39 -18.61 5.03
N SER A 162 -2.23 -17.75 4.43
CA SER A 162 -2.56 -17.81 3.00
C SER A 162 -1.33 -17.71 2.08
N SER A 163 -0.27 -17.04 2.56
CA SER A 163 1.00 -16.85 1.85
C SER A 163 2.01 -17.98 2.07
N TYR A 164 1.60 -19.13 2.61
CA TYR A 164 2.50 -20.27 2.81
C TYR A 164 3.16 -20.71 1.49
N LEU A 165 4.49 -20.80 1.48
CA LEU A 165 5.32 -21.01 0.28
C LEU A 165 5.23 -19.91 -0.80
N PHE A 166 4.46 -18.86 -0.56
CA PHE A 166 4.28 -17.72 -1.45
C PHE A 166 4.78 -16.42 -0.81
N ASP A 167 5.68 -16.54 0.16
CA ASP A 167 6.34 -15.43 0.83
C ASP A 167 7.72 -15.14 0.22
N LYS A 168 8.29 -13.98 0.58
CA LYS A 168 9.61 -13.55 0.08
C LYS A 168 10.72 -14.57 0.34
N LYS A 169 10.71 -15.24 1.51
CA LYS A 169 11.76 -16.18 1.87
C LYS A 169 11.65 -17.47 1.06
N SER A 170 10.44 -17.97 0.83
CA SER A 170 10.23 -19.13 -0.05
C SER A 170 10.68 -18.83 -1.48
N PHE A 171 10.44 -17.63 -2.00
CA PHE A 171 10.95 -17.24 -3.32
C PHE A 171 12.48 -17.12 -3.38
N PHE A 172 13.13 -16.64 -2.32
CA PHE A 172 14.60 -16.61 -2.26
C PHE A 172 15.19 -18.02 -2.27
N THR A 173 14.60 -18.93 -1.50
CA THR A 173 14.98 -20.35 -1.46
C THR A 173 14.74 -21.04 -2.80
N ALA A 174 13.58 -20.81 -3.43
CA ALA A 174 13.28 -21.34 -4.76
C ALA A 174 14.31 -20.85 -5.80
N LYS A 175 14.68 -19.55 -5.75
CA LYS A 175 15.73 -18.98 -6.60
C LYS A 175 17.10 -19.62 -6.34
N ALA A 176 17.47 -19.87 -5.09
CA ALA A 176 18.76 -20.46 -4.73
C ALA A 176 18.92 -21.88 -5.30
N PHE A 177 17.84 -22.67 -5.27
CA PHE A 177 17.82 -24.05 -5.80
C PHE A 177 17.48 -24.17 -7.28
N ASN A 178 17.30 -23.06 -8.00
CA ASN A 178 16.81 -23.09 -9.40
C ASN A 178 15.48 -23.85 -9.56
N MET A 179 14.60 -23.74 -8.55
CA MET A 179 13.27 -24.36 -8.56
C MET A 179 12.18 -23.30 -8.78
N ALA A 180 11.04 -23.75 -9.29
CA ALA A 180 9.87 -22.90 -9.48
C ALA A 180 8.70 -23.44 -8.67
N ILE A 181 8.12 -22.57 -7.84
CA ILE A 181 6.87 -22.84 -7.14
C ILE A 181 5.72 -22.63 -8.14
N PRO A 182 4.64 -23.45 -8.11
CA PRO A 182 3.47 -23.21 -8.94
C PRO A 182 2.93 -21.78 -8.77
N GLY A 183 2.75 -21.07 -9.88
CA GLY A 183 2.33 -19.66 -9.87
C GLY A 183 3.43 -18.65 -9.50
N GLY A 184 4.58 -19.11 -9.00
CA GLY A 184 5.72 -18.28 -8.63
C GLY A 184 6.63 -17.87 -9.80
N PRO A 185 7.60 -16.97 -9.55
CA PRO A 185 8.55 -16.50 -10.54
C PRO A 185 9.64 -17.54 -10.87
N LYS A 186 10.19 -17.47 -12.08
CA LYS A 186 11.34 -18.28 -12.52
C LYS A 186 12.60 -17.43 -12.67
N PHE A 187 13.72 -17.97 -12.21
CA PHE A 187 15.02 -17.30 -12.22
C PHE A 187 16.05 -18.09 -13.00
N GLU A 188 17.19 -17.44 -13.27
CA GLU A 188 18.37 -18.14 -13.76
C GLU A 188 19.05 -18.88 -12.59
N PRO A 189 19.70 -20.03 -12.85
CA PRO A 189 20.41 -20.78 -11.83
C PRO A 189 21.48 -19.91 -11.16
N LEU A 190 21.48 -19.88 -9.83
CA LEU A 190 22.51 -19.16 -9.06
C LEU A 190 23.86 -19.88 -9.10
N TYR A 191 23.80 -21.21 -9.02
CA TYR A 191 24.93 -22.13 -8.99
C TYR A 191 24.78 -23.09 -10.18
N ARG A 192 25.80 -23.17 -11.04
CA ARG A 192 25.79 -24.03 -12.26
C ARG A 192 26.62 -25.31 -12.08
N ASP A 193 27.26 -25.46 -10.93
CA ASP A 193 28.06 -26.63 -10.53
C ASP A 193 27.19 -27.85 -10.19
N MET A 194 25.89 -27.66 -9.96
CA MET A 194 24.89 -28.73 -9.79
C MET A 194 24.60 -29.52 -11.07
N ASP A 195 24.97 -29.02 -12.26
CA ASP A 195 24.72 -29.69 -13.54
C ASP A 195 25.74 -30.80 -13.85
N ASN A 196 26.68 -31.07 -12.94
CA ASN A 196 27.62 -32.18 -13.07
C ASN A 196 26.88 -33.49 -12.72
N PHE A 197 26.54 -34.25 -13.77
CA PHE A 197 25.79 -35.53 -13.81
C PHE A 197 26.25 -36.69 -12.90
N ASP A 198 27.20 -36.48 -11.98
CA ASP A 198 27.77 -37.54 -11.13
C ASP A 198 27.03 -37.74 -9.78
N GLU A 199 26.02 -36.91 -9.44
CA GLU A 199 25.25 -37.11 -8.18
C GLU A 199 24.19 -38.23 -8.25
N ASP A 200 23.71 -38.57 -9.46
CA ASP A 200 22.59 -39.52 -9.65
C ASP A 200 23.00 -40.99 -9.45
N TRP A 201 24.29 -41.33 -9.59
CA TRP A 201 24.82 -42.70 -9.47
C TRP A 201 25.73 -42.87 -8.25
N ASN A 202 25.19 -42.53 -7.08
CA ASN A 202 25.86 -42.74 -5.79
C ASN A 202 25.30 -43.96 -5.06
N GLU A 203 26.12 -44.61 -4.21
CA GLU A 203 25.71 -45.77 -3.41
C GLU A 203 24.46 -45.51 -2.54
N PHE A 204 24.24 -44.24 -2.20
CA PHE A 204 23.10 -43.76 -1.42
C PHE A 204 21.82 -43.57 -2.24
N ASN A 205 21.94 -43.29 -3.54
CA ASN A 205 20.82 -43.03 -4.45
C ASN A 205 20.43 -44.28 -5.27
N ASP A 206 20.94 -45.46 -4.91
CA ASP A 206 20.60 -46.73 -5.57
C ASP A 206 19.09 -47.02 -5.48
N ILE A 207 18.46 -47.18 -6.65
CA ILE A 207 17.02 -47.38 -6.78
C ILE A 207 16.50 -48.61 -6.03
N ASN A 208 17.36 -49.61 -5.82
CA ASN A 208 16.99 -50.83 -5.07
C ASN A 208 16.96 -50.61 -3.55
N LYS A 209 17.61 -49.55 -3.05
CA LYS A 209 17.69 -49.20 -1.62
C LYS A 209 16.69 -48.11 -1.23
N VAL A 210 16.16 -47.35 -2.20
CA VAL A 210 15.23 -46.24 -1.96
C VAL A 210 13.78 -46.71 -2.03
N ILE A 211 13.04 -46.54 -0.93
CA ILE A 211 11.60 -46.85 -0.87
C ILE A 211 10.79 -45.62 -1.30
N ILE A 212 10.24 -45.65 -2.51
CA ILE A 212 9.39 -44.56 -3.04
C ILE A 212 7.93 -44.85 -2.70
N ARG A 213 7.41 -44.23 -1.63
CA ARG A 213 5.97 -44.26 -1.30
C ARG A 213 5.18 -43.10 -1.90
N GLN A 214 5.78 -41.92 -1.89
CA GLN A 214 5.22 -40.69 -2.45
C GLN A 214 6.32 -39.91 -3.15
N GLN A 215 5.99 -39.28 -4.27
CA GLN A 215 6.94 -38.44 -4.99
C GLN A 215 7.22 -37.16 -4.20
N ILE A 216 8.51 -36.86 -4.01
CA ILE A 216 8.95 -35.60 -3.38
C ILE A 216 8.69 -34.46 -4.36
N ARG A 217 7.81 -33.54 -4.00
CA ARG A 217 7.46 -32.38 -4.82
C ARG A 217 8.41 -31.20 -4.59
N THR A 218 8.38 -30.21 -5.47
CA THR A 218 9.21 -29.00 -5.34
C THR A 218 8.84 -28.19 -4.11
N GLU A 219 7.57 -28.20 -3.70
CA GLU A 219 7.09 -27.54 -2.49
C GLU A 219 7.79 -28.08 -1.23
N TYR A 220 8.04 -29.39 -1.16
CA TYR A 220 8.74 -29.99 -0.02
C TYR A 220 10.20 -29.54 0.04
N LYS A 221 10.84 -29.44 -1.12
CA LYS A 221 12.21 -28.94 -1.26
C LYS A 221 12.36 -27.47 -0.88
N VAL A 222 11.30 -26.66 -1.04
CA VAL A 222 11.30 -25.26 -0.59
C VAL A 222 10.91 -25.14 0.89
N ALA A 223 9.91 -25.91 1.35
CA ALA A 223 9.43 -25.89 2.73
C ALA A 223 10.49 -26.38 3.73
N PHE A 224 11.18 -27.47 3.40
CA PHE A 224 12.19 -28.09 4.24
C PHE A 224 13.52 -28.18 3.48
N PRO A 225 14.18 -27.03 3.27
CA PRO A 225 15.26 -26.93 2.30
C PRO A 225 16.52 -27.69 2.69
N HIS A 226 16.77 -27.87 3.98
CA HIS A 226 17.91 -28.64 4.50
C HIS A 226 17.68 -30.16 4.52
N LEU A 227 16.43 -30.62 4.38
CA LEU A 227 16.08 -32.04 4.47
C LEU A 227 16.05 -32.72 3.11
N TYR A 228 15.42 -32.07 2.11
CA TYR A 228 15.15 -32.69 0.81
C TYR A 228 16.11 -32.27 -0.32
N ASN A 229 17.14 -31.48 -0.03
CA ASN A 229 18.13 -31.05 -1.02
C ASN A 229 19.56 -31.39 -0.58
N SER A 230 20.38 -31.81 -1.55
CA SER A 230 21.82 -31.78 -1.43
C SER A 230 22.30 -30.32 -1.49
N LEU A 231 23.32 -29.98 -0.70
CA LEU A 231 24.03 -28.69 -0.75
C LEU A 231 23.12 -27.43 -0.65
N PRO A 232 22.37 -27.24 0.45
CA PRO A 232 21.55 -26.05 0.65
C PRO A 232 22.41 -24.78 0.84
N ARG A 233 22.65 -24.03 -0.24
CA ARG A 233 23.44 -22.78 -0.26
C ARG A 233 22.53 -21.57 -0.45
N SER A 234 22.78 -20.47 0.28
CA SER A 234 22.02 -19.20 0.18
C SER A 234 20.51 -19.36 0.36
N VAL A 235 20.11 -20.30 1.21
CA VAL A 235 18.71 -20.63 1.53
C VAL A 235 18.19 -19.72 2.65
N HIS A 236 16.90 -19.41 2.61
CA HIS A 236 16.21 -18.67 3.67
C HIS A 236 15.09 -19.51 4.30
N ILE A 237 15.03 -19.53 5.64
CA ILE A 237 14.00 -20.25 6.39
C ILE A 237 12.79 -19.35 6.65
N SER A 238 11.65 -19.73 6.10
CA SER A 238 10.35 -19.11 6.37
C SER A 238 9.74 -19.62 7.68
N PRO A 239 8.94 -18.80 8.38
CA PRO A 239 8.09 -19.29 9.48
C PRO A 239 7.15 -20.37 8.95
N TYR A 240 7.02 -21.47 9.69
CA TYR A 240 6.19 -22.59 9.26
C TYR A 240 4.69 -22.27 9.35
N HIS A 241 4.25 -21.67 10.45
CA HIS A 241 2.85 -21.40 10.73
C HIS A 241 2.70 -20.24 11.72
N VAL A 242 1.61 -19.48 11.58
CA VAL A 242 1.14 -18.47 12.53
C VAL A 242 -0.22 -18.92 13.05
N PRO A 243 -0.60 -18.66 14.31
CA PRO A 243 -1.94 -18.99 14.81
C PRO A 243 -3.02 -18.51 13.84
N LYS A 244 -3.93 -19.41 13.45
CA LYS A 244 -4.96 -19.12 12.45
C LYS A 244 -5.83 -17.94 12.89
N ASN A 245 -6.02 -16.98 11.99
CA ASN A 245 -6.98 -15.91 12.23
C ASN A 245 -8.41 -16.48 12.13
N VAL A 246 -9.18 -16.35 13.21
CA VAL A 246 -10.59 -16.79 13.32
C VAL A 246 -11.54 -15.61 13.47
N TYR A 247 -11.11 -14.42 13.08
CA TYR A 247 -11.96 -13.24 13.05
C TYR A 247 -13.10 -13.41 12.03
N ILE A 248 -14.32 -13.29 12.51
CA ILE A 248 -15.54 -13.28 11.69
C ILE A 248 -15.89 -11.82 11.44
N ARG A 249 -16.05 -11.48 10.17
CA ARG A 249 -16.47 -10.15 9.75
C ARG A 249 -17.98 -10.07 9.74
N THR A 250 -18.49 -8.96 10.25
CA THR A 250 -19.92 -8.64 10.33
C THR A 250 -20.19 -7.59 9.25
N ASP A 251 -20.98 -7.92 8.24
CA ASP A 251 -21.36 -6.97 7.20
C ASP A 251 -22.71 -6.27 7.52
N ASP A 252 -23.49 -6.81 8.48
CA ASP A 252 -24.79 -6.25 8.90
C ASP A 252 -24.62 -5.31 10.12
N PRO A 253 -24.87 -3.99 9.98
CA PRO A 253 -24.69 -3.02 11.06
C PRO A 253 -25.79 -3.09 12.14
N ASP A 254 -26.90 -3.76 11.85
CA ASP A 254 -28.03 -3.92 12.78
C ASP A 254 -27.74 -4.95 13.89
N LEU A 255 -26.70 -5.78 13.71
CA LEU A 255 -26.28 -6.75 14.71
C LEU A 255 -25.40 -6.08 15.78
N PRO A 256 -25.54 -6.46 17.06
CA PRO A 256 -24.67 -5.93 18.11
C PRO A 256 -23.21 -6.30 17.83
N ALA A 257 -22.24 -5.56 18.38
CA ALA A 257 -20.82 -5.83 18.14
C ALA A 257 -20.38 -7.17 18.75
N PHE A 258 -20.98 -7.56 19.86
CA PHE A 258 -20.72 -8.85 20.51
C PHE A 258 -21.95 -9.78 20.40
N TYR A 259 -21.91 -10.72 19.47
CA TYR A 259 -22.91 -11.79 19.36
C TYR A 259 -22.29 -13.14 19.03
N PHE A 260 -23.08 -14.18 19.26
CA PHE A 260 -22.74 -15.54 18.86
C PHE A 260 -23.08 -15.75 17.38
N ASP A 261 -22.08 -15.62 16.52
CA ASP A 261 -22.26 -15.75 15.08
C ASP A 261 -22.63 -17.19 14.67
N PRO A 262 -23.55 -17.40 13.69
CA PRO A 262 -23.93 -18.73 13.22
C PRO A 262 -22.78 -19.59 12.67
N LEU A 263 -21.66 -18.98 12.25
CA LEU A 263 -20.45 -19.68 11.83
C LEU A 263 -19.67 -20.29 13.00
N ILE A 264 -19.93 -19.83 14.24
CA ILE A 264 -19.31 -20.37 15.44
C ILE A 264 -19.98 -21.69 15.80
N ASN A 265 -19.19 -22.73 15.97
CA ASN A 265 -19.71 -24.03 16.39
C ASN A 265 -20.36 -23.89 17.78
N PRO A 266 -21.60 -24.38 17.97
CA PRO A 266 -22.28 -24.28 19.25
C PRO A 266 -21.51 -25.04 20.33
N ILE A 267 -21.42 -24.43 21.51
CA ILE A 267 -20.74 -25.03 22.65
C ILE A 267 -21.59 -26.20 23.16
N SER A 268 -21.11 -27.42 22.93
CA SER A 268 -21.77 -28.64 23.40
C SER A 268 -21.43 -28.87 24.88
N LEU A 269 -22.43 -28.80 25.74
CA LEU A 269 -22.31 -29.14 27.16
C LEU A 269 -22.30 -30.67 27.41
N ARG A 270 -21.95 -31.51 26.43
CA ARG A 270 -21.97 -33.00 26.59
C ARG A 270 -20.92 -33.56 27.58
N GLY A 271 -20.12 -32.70 28.22
CA GLY A 271 -19.30 -33.03 29.38
C GLY A 271 -19.82 -32.45 30.71
N ALA A 272 -20.89 -31.65 30.69
CA ALA A 272 -21.68 -31.35 31.88
C ALA A 272 -22.43 -32.62 32.27
N GLN A 273 -22.40 -32.95 33.56
CA GLN A 273 -23.08 -34.12 34.13
C GLN A 273 -24.52 -34.23 33.58
N PRO A 274 -25.02 -35.46 33.33
CA PRO A 274 -26.36 -35.67 32.75
C PRO A 274 -27.41 -34.95 33.59
N LYS A 275 -28.47 -34.40 32.95
CA LYS A 275 -29.59 -33.64 33.55
C LYS A 275 -30.28 -34.28 34.78
N ASN A 276 -29.95 -35.53 35.13
CA ASN A 276 -30.47 -36.26 36.28
C ASN A 276 -29.50 -36.26 37.49
N MET A 277 -28.34 -35.62 37.38
CA MET A 277 -27.48 -35.26 38.50
C MET A 277 -27.75 -33.77 38.81
N PRO A 278 -27.86 -33.37 40.09
CA PRO A 278 -27.99 -31.96 40.41
C PRO A 278 -26.83 -31.21 39.75
N LEU A 279 -27.14 -30.12 39.04
CA LEU A 279 -26.15 -29.19 38.50
C LEU A 279 -25.42 -28.57 39.70
N VAL A 280 -24.42 -29.28 40.22
CA VAL A 280 -23.46 -28.70 41.15
C VAL A 280 -22.64 -27.76 40.29
N SER A 281 -22.92 -26.47 40.41
CA SER A 281 -22.13 -25.42 39.79
C SER A 281 -20.66 -25.56 40.24
N HIS A 282 -19.70 -25.01 39.49
CA HIS A 282 -18.29 -25.12 39.91
C HIS A 282 -18.06 -24.47 41.28
N GLU A 283 -18.83 -23.41 41.57
CA GLU A 283 -18.94 -22.77 42.89
C GLU A 283 -19.44 -23.77 43.94
N ASP A 284 -20.56 -24.48 43.73
CA ASP A 284 -21.07 -25.48 44.69
C ASP A 284 -20.08 -26.65 44.94
N ALA A 285 -19.21 -26.95 43.96
CA ALA A 285 -18.20 -28.00 44.08
C ALA A 285 -16.96 -27.56 44.90
N ILE A 286 -16.68 -26.26 44.93
CA ILE A 286 -15.54 -25.68 45.67
C ILE A 286 -15.98 -25.23 47.06
N PHE A 287 -17.16 -24.60 47.16
CA PHE A 287 -17.67 -23.94 48.35
C PHE A 287 -18.72 -24.78 49.11
N GLY A 288 -19.07 -25.97 48.61
CA GLY A 288 -20.18 -26.77 49.14
C GLY A 288 -21.53 -26.28 48.59
N PRO A 289 -22.62 -27.04 48.79
CA PRO A 289 -23.95 -26.55 48.39
C PRO A 289 -24.19 -25.19 49.07
N ASN A 290 -24.66 -24.21 48.31
CA ASN A 290 -24.90 -22.79 48.68
C ASN A 290 -25.58 -22.49 50.05
N ASP A 291 -25.95 -23.49 50.84
CA ASP A 291 -26.65 -23.38 52.11
C ASP A 291 -25.86 -23.93 53.33
N ALA A 292 -24.61 -24.39 53.16
CA ALA A 292 -23.93 -25.19 54.19
C ALA A 292 -22.72 -24.56 54.89
N ASP A 293 -22.06 -23.54 54.33
CA ASP A 293 -20.92 -22.87 54.99
C ASP A 293 -20.99 -21.33 54.79
N ASP A 294 -21.28 -20.64 55.90
CA ASP A 294 -21.00 -19.25 56.27
C ASP A 294 -21.38 -18.09 55.30
N ASP A 295 -22.58 -17.54 55.54
CA ASP A 295 -23.04 -16.17 55.19
C ASP A 295 -22.14 -15.03 55.78
N ASP A 296 -20.92 -15.31 56.25
CA ASP A 296 -20.06 -14.36 56.97
C ASP A 296 -19.27 -13.42 56.03
N PHE A 297 -19.26 -13.68 54.72
CA PHE A 297 -18.56 -12.86 53.73
C PHE A 297 -19.53 -12.09 52.84
N GLU A 298 -19.80 -10.84 53.21
CA GLU A 298 -20.49 -9.88 52.36
C GLU A 298 -19.47 -9.00 51.64
N ILE A 299 -19.70 -8.78 50.33
CA ILE A 299 -18.94 -7.78 49.57
C ILE A 299 -19.32 -6.40 50.15
N PRO A 300 -18.34 -5.54 50.51
CA PRO A 300 -18.64 -4.21 51.03
C PRO A 300 -19.54 -3.42 50.07
N GLU A 301 -20.48 -2.63 50.59
CA GLU A 301 -21.42 -1.81 49.79
C GLU A 301 -20.72 -0.84 48.82
N GLU A 302 -19.45 -0.52 49.07
CA GLU A 302 -18.61 0.33 48.22
C GLU A 302 -18.04 -0.39 46.99
N VAL A 303 -18.18 -1.71 46.90
CA VAL A 303 -17.59 -2.55 45.84
C VAL A 303 -18.66 -2.89 44.81
N SER A 304 -18.65 -2.16 43.71
CA SER A 304 -19.40 -2.45 42.49
C SER A 304 -18.46 -2.92 41.36
N PRO A 305 -19.00 -3.55 40.31
CA PRO A 305 -18.22 -3.83 39.10
C PRO A 305 -17.59 -2.55 38.54
N PHE A 306 -16.29 -2.59 38.22
CA PHE A 306 -15.50 -1.40 37.86
C PHE A 306 -16.09 -0.47 36.78
N LEU A 307 -16.89 -0.99 35.85
CA LEU A 307 -17.43 -0.25 34.69
C LEU A 307 -18.95 -0.39 34.55
N GLU A 308 -19.67 -0.57 35.66
CA GLU A 308 -21.13 -0.72 35.64
C GLU A 308 -21.87 0.46 34.97
N ASP A 309 -21.33 1.68 35.10
CA ASP A 309 -21.92 2.89 34.52
C ASP A 309 -21.82 2.97 32.99
N LYS A 310 -20.98 2.15 32.35
CA LYS A 310 -20.70 2.23 30.90
C LYS A 310 -21.35 1.06 30.14
N PRO A 311 -21.97 1.31 28.98
CA PRO A 311 -22.47 0.24 28.15
C PRO A 311 -21.33 -0.65 27.63
N LEU A 312 -21.63 -1.92 27.38
CA LEU A 312 -20.66 -2.91 26.87
C LEU A 312 -20.10 -2.53 25.49
N GLU A 313 -20.95 -1.97 24.63
CA GLU A 313 -20.62 -1.58 23.27
C GLU A 313 -21.18 -0.19 22.94
N ASN A 314 -20.63 0.42 21.90
CA ASN A 314 -21.11 1.64 21.27
C ASN A 314 -21.18 1.45 19.75
N ASP A 315 -21.76 2.42 19.05
CA ASP A 315 -21.96 2.37 17.59
C ASP A 315 -20.65 2.16 16.80
N LEU A 316 -19.50 2.57 17.37
CA LEU A 316 -18.18 2.46 16.74
C LEU A 316 -17.40 1.20 17.15
N THR A 317 -17.95 0.35 18.03
CA THR A 317 -17.22 -0.80 18.58
C THR A 317 -16.97 -1.85 17.52
N ALA A 318 -17.96 -2.17 16.70
CA ALA A 318 -17.84 -3.12 15.59
C ALA A 318 -16.79 -2.64 14.57
N ASP A 319 -16.86 -1.37 14.17
CA ASP A 319 -15.91 -0.74 13.25
C ASP A 319 -14.48 -0.72 13.80
N ALA A 320 -14.32 -0.44 15.09
CA ALA A 320 -13.01 -0.48 15.74
C ALA A 320 -12.38 -1.88 15.70
N ILE A 321 -13.18 -2.91 15.96
CA ILE A 321 -12.73 -4.30 15.89
C ILE A 321 -12.40 -4.69 14.44
N ALA A 322 -13.17 -4.21 13.46
CA ALA A 322 -12.89 -4.44 12.04
C ALA A 322 -11.57 -3.79 11.60
N LEU A 323 -11.33 -2.53 12.01
CA LEU A 323 -10.09 -1.81 11.73
C LEU A 323 -8.86 -2.46 12.38
N TRP A 324 -9.02 -3.08 13.55
CA TRP A 324 -7.94 -3.83 14.19
C TRP A 324 -7.37 -4.94 13.30
N TRP A 325 -8.24 -5.60 12.54
CA TRP A 325 -7.88 -6.66 11.59
C TRP A 325 -7.67 -6.17 10.15
N ALA A 326 -7.74 -4.86 9.92
CA ALA A 326 -7.49 -4.29 8.61
C ALA A 326 -6.00 -4.33 8.24
N PRO A 327 -5.65 -4.44 6.94
CA PRO A 327 -4.27 -4.35 6.50
C PRO A 327 -3.73 -2.92 6.66
N GLU A 328 -2.40 -2.78 6.70
CA GLU A 328 -1.74 -1.47 6.55
C GLU A 328 -2.24 -0.80 5.26
N PRO A 329 -2.66 0.47 5.29
CA PRO A 329 -2.46 1.47 6.36
C PRO A 329 -3.61 1.62 7.38
N TYR A 330 -4.72 0.89 7.25
CA TYR A 330 -5.96 1.17 7.99
C TYR A 330 -5.95 0.75 9.46
N ASN A 331 -5.01 -0.10 9.85
CA ASN A 331 -4.85 -0.54 11.24
C ASN A 331 -4.27 0.52 12.18
N TRP A 332 -3.77 1.66 11.66
CA TRP A 332 -3.13 2.69 12.46
C TRP A 332 -3.92 4.00 12.41
N HIS A 333 -4.15 4.61 13.58
CA HIS A 333 -4.84 5.90 13.69
C HIS A 333 -3.95 7.10 13.31
N SER A 334 -2.63 6.95 13.44
CA SER A 334 -1.68 8.02 13.18
C SER A 334 -0.47 7.50 12.41
N GLY A 335 0.04 8.30 11.49
CA GLY A 335 1.15 7.88 10.62
C GLY A 335 1.91 9.03 10.00
N CYS A 336 3.06 8.68 9.41
CA CYS A 336 3.81 9.58 8.54
C CYS A 336 3.18 9.56 7.14
N MET A 337 3.02 10.74 6.54
CA MET A 337 2.62 10.84 5.14
C MET A 337 3.71 10.32 4.22
N ARG A 338 3.28 9.59 3.19
CA ARG A 338 4.14 9.02 2.16
C ARG A 338 3.99 9.83 0.88
N ARG A 339 4.98 9.70 -0.02
CA ARG A 339 4.83 10.30 -1.35
C ARG A 339 3.82 9.50 -2.14
N ALA A 340 3.04 10.15 -3.00
CA ALA A 340 2.03 9.48 -3.81
C ALA A 340 2.59 8.26 -4.58
N GLN A 341 3.78 8.40 -5.17
CA GLN A 341 4.46 7.32 -5.90
C GLN A 341 5.00 6.18 -5.03
N ASP A 342 5.15 6.40 -3.71
CA ASP A 342 5.65 5.39 -2.79
C ASP A 342 4.53 4.44 -2.32
N ILE A 343 3.28 4.65 -2.74
CA ILE A 343 2.09 3.88 -2.34
C ILE A 343 1.72 2.90 -3.47
N PRO A 344 2.05 1.61 -3.36
CA PRO A 344 1.80 0.67 -4.44
C PRO A 344 0.42 0.03 -4.29
N LEU A 345 -0.62 0.69 -4.82
CA LEU A 345 -2.03 0.28 -4.68
C LEU A 345 -2.30 -1.18 -5.09
N VAL A 346 -1.68 -1.64 -6.18
CA VAL A 346 -1.89 -2.99 -6.73
C VAL A 346 -0.87 -4.02 -6.26
N LYS A 347 -0.04 -3.70 -5.25
CA LYS A 347 1.02 -4.60 -4.76
C LYS A 347 0.46 -5.92 -4.25
N ASN A 348 -0.58 -5.84 -3.43
CA ASN A 348 -1.14 -7.02 -2.77
C ASN A 348 -1.76 -8.00 -3.79
N TRP A 349 -2.34 -7.49 -4.88
CA TRP A 349 -2.98 -8.33 -5.89
C TRP A 349 -2.04 -9.35 -6.52
N TYR A 350 -0.82 -8.94 -6.91
CA TYR A 350 0.14 -9.87 -7.52
C TYR A 350 0.98 -10.63 -6.50
N LEU A 351 0.96 -10.22 -5.23
CA LEU A 351 1.56 -11.00 -4.14
C LEU A 351 0.69 -12.20 -3.75
N GLU A 352 -0.54 -12.26 -4.24
CA GLU A 352 -1.43 -13.41 -4.12
C GLU A 352 -1.36 -14.33 -5.33
N HIS A 353 -1.90 -15.54 -5.16
CA HIS A 353 -2.07 -16.46 -6.27
C HIS A 353 -3.06 -15.88 -7.30
N CYS A 354 -2.68 -15.97 -8.57
CA CYS A 354 -3.56 -15.57 -9.65
C CYS A 354 -4.88 -16.37 -9.60
N PRO A 355 -6.06 -15.72 -9.69
CA PRO A 355 -7.34 -16.41 -9.66
C PRO A 355 -7.45 -17.52 -10.73
N PRO A 356 -8.15 -18.62 -10.43
CA PRO A 356 -8.36 -19.69 -11.40
C PRO A 356 -9.17 -19.19 -12.61
N GLY A 357 -8.97 -19.80 -13.78
CA GLY A 357 -9.70 -19.46 -15.01
C GLY A 357 -9.16 -18.25 -15.79
N GLN A 358 -8.16 -17.53 -15.27
CA GLN A 358 -7.57 -16.39 -15.97
C GLN A 358 -6.71 -16.82 -17.18
N PRO A 359 -6.63 -16.01 -18.26
CA PRO A 359 -5.88 -16.37 -19.46
C PRO A 359 -4.37 -16.41 -19.20
N VAL A 360 -3.63 -17.16 -20.04
CA VAL A 360 -2.17 -17.35 -19.92
C VAL A 360 -1.43 -16.02 -19.82
N LYS A 361 -1.84 -15.00 -20.59
CA LYS A 361 -1.26 -13.65 -20.57
C LYS A 361 -1.25 -13.06 -19.15
N VAL A 362 -2.37 -13.15 -18.43
CA VAL A 362 -2.51 -12.61 -17.08
C VAL A 362 -1.63 -13.39 -16.10
N ARG A 363 -1.65 -14.73 -16.18
CA ARG A 363 -0.80 -15.58 -15.32
C ARG A 363 0.70 -15.28 -15.49
N VAL A 364 1.14 -15.06 -16.74
CA VAL A 364 2.53 -14.66 -17.03
C VAL A 364 2.84 -13.26 -16.50
N SER A 365 1.89 -12.32 -16.56
CA SER A 365 2.06 -10.99 -15.97
C SER A 365 2.25 -11.05 -14.45
N TYR A 366 1.44 -11.84 -13.73
CA TYR A 366 1.59 -12.06 -12.29
C TYR A 366 3.00 -12.59 -11.95
N GLN A 367 3.45 -13.63 -12.66
CA GLN A 367 4.79 -14.19 -12.48
C GLN A 367 5.91 -13.17 -12.74
N LYS A 368 5.74 -12.29 -13.73
CA LYS A 368 6.73 -11.24 -14.04
C LYS A 368 6.75 -10.14 -12.97
N LEU A 369 5.60 -9.71 -12.46
CA LEU A 369 5.51 -8.74 -11.37
C LEU A 369 6.13 -9.30 -10.09
N LEU A 370 5.83 -10.56 -9.74
CA LEU A 370 6.48 -11.28 -8.65
C LEU A 370 7.99 -11.37 -8.84
N LYS A 371 8.46 -11.64 -10.06
CA LYS A 371 9.90 -11.66 -10.36
C LYS A 371 10.55 -10.30 -10.08
N CYS A 372 9.93 -9.20 -10.50
CA CYS A 372 10.41 -7.86 -10.21
C CYS A 372 10.43 -7.58 -8.70
N PHE A 373 9.37 -7.94 -7.98
CA PHE A 373 9.28 -7.80 -6.52
C PHE A 373 10.42 -8.56 -5.82
N VAL A 374 10.60 -9.85 -6.12
CA VAL A 374 11.65 -10.68 -5.51
C VAL A 374 13.06 -10.16 -5.84
N LEU A 375 13.30 -9.68 -7.06
CA LEU A 375 14.59 -9.10 -7.42
C LEU A 375 14.87 -7.77 -6.70
N ASN A 376 13.84 -6.96 -6.48
CA ASN A 376 13.96 -5.73 -5.71
C ASN A 376 14.31 -6.04 -4.26
N GLU A 377 13.54 -6.90 -3.60
CA GLU A 377 13.76 -7.28 -2.20
C GLU A 377 15.14 -7.93 -1.99
N LEU A 378 15.59 -8.80 -2.91
CA LEU A 378 16.89 -9.47 -2.82
C LEU A 378 18.08 -8.50 -2.96
N LYS A 379 17.92 -7.46 -3.79
CA LYS A 379 18.97 -6.45 -4.06
C LYS A 379 18.83 -5.20 -3.19
N THR A 380 17.87 -5.19 -2.26
CA THR A 380 17.66 -4.05 -1.38
C THR A 380 18.82 -3.98 -0.40
N CYS A 381 19.63 -2.94 -0.52
CA CYS A 381 20.70 -2.61 0.42
C CYS A 381 20.27 -1.42 1.28
N PRO A 382 20.63 -1.38 2.57
CA PRO A 382 20.40 -0.20 3.38
C PRO A 382 21.06 1.02 2.74
N GLU A 383 20.33 2.14 2.72
CA GLU A 383 20.82 3.37 2.13
C GLU A 383 22.10 3.85 2.85
N LYS A 384 23.12 4.22 2.06
CA LYS A 384 24.35 4.77 2.63
C LYS A 384 24.05 6.17 3.17
N ALA A 385 24.44 6.44 4.41
CA ALA A 385 24.34 7.78 4.97
C ALA A 385 25.14 8.78 4.11
N MET A 386 24.45 9.73 3.50
CA MET A 386 25.04 10.79 2.68
C MET A 386 24.67 12.17 3.22
N THR A 387 25.48 13.18 2.89
CA THR A 387 25.15 14.57 3.25
C THR A 387 23.95 15.05 2.42
N LYS A 388 22.96 15.64 3.10
CA LYS A 388 21.73 16.12 2.46
C LYS A 388 22.04 17.35 1.59
N LYS A 389 21.94 17.21 0.27
CA LYS A 389 22.08 18.31 -0.70
C LYS A 389 20.71 18.63 -1.30
N ASN A 390 20.18 19.81 -0.97
CA ASN A 390 18.88 20.27 -1.47
C ASN A 390 19.08 21.26 -2.62
N LEU A 391 19.02 20.76 -3.87
CA LEU A 391 19.24 21.56 -5.08
C LEU A 391 18.36 22.81 -5.12
N PHE A 392 17.05 22.68 -4.93
CA PHE A 392 16.12 23.80 -5.01
C PHE A 392 16.32 24.85 -3.92
N ARG A 393 16.78 24.44 -2.73
CA ARG A 393 17.14 25.41 -1.67
C ARG A 393 18.38 26.21 -2.06
N GLN A 394 19.33 25.60 -2.74
CA GLN A 394 20.53 26.27 -3.26
C GLN A 394 20.16 27.22 -4.41
N LEU A 395 19.34 26.78 -5.37
CA LEU A 395 18.90 27.61 -6.49
C LEU A 395 18.08 28.81 -6.01
N LYS A 396 17.12 28.61 -5.09
CA LYS A 396 16.30 29.69 -4.50
C LYS A 396 17.11 30.72 -3.72
N ALA A 397 18.27 30.34 -3.16
CA ALA A 397 19.15 31.27 -2.46
C ALA A 397 19.88 32.24 -3.43
N THR A 398 19.90 31.94 -4.72
CA THR A 398 20.51 32.81 -5.73
C THR A 398 19.52 33.87 -6.24
N LYS A 399 20.03 35.03 -6.66
CA LYS A 399 19.22 36.11 -7.24
C LYS A 399 18.56 35.78 -8.59
N PHE A 400 18.95 34.67 -9.20
CA PHE A 400 18.52 34.28 -10.54
C PHE A 400 17.23 33.47 -10.54
N PHE A 401 16.75 33.04 -9.37
CA PHE A 401 15.52 32.27 -9.24
C PHE A 401 14.52 33.00 -8.37
N GLN A 402 13.25 32.93 -8.78
CA GLN A 402 12.11 33.46 -8.04
C GLN A 402 11.08 32.37 -7.82
N THR A 403 10.21 32.56 -6.83
CA THR A 403 9.14 31.62 -6.52
C THR A 403 7.77 32.23 -6.73
N THR A 404 6.89 31.49 -7.38
CA THR A 404 5.47 31.83 -7.56
C THR A 404 4.60 30.59 -7.37
N LYS A 405 3.27 30.74 -7.44
CA LYS A 405 2.33 29.62 -7.62
C LYS A 405 1.76 29.73 -9.04
N LEU A 406 1.70 28.62 -9.76
CA LEU A 406 1.08 28.53 -11.09
C LEU A 406 0.20 27.29 -11.14
N ASP A 407 -0.75 27.26 -12.08
CA ASP A 407 -1.43 26.03 -12.44
C ASP A 407 -0.42 25.01 -13.01
N TRP A 408 -0.64 23.72 -12.73
CA TRP A 408 0.20 22.64 -13.21
C TRP A 408 0.24 22.58 -14.74
N VAL A 409 -0.89 22.85 -15.41
CA VAL A 409 -0.97 22.88 -16.88
C VAL A 409 -0.11 24.01 -17.43
N GLU A 410 -0.16 25.20 -16.83
CA GLU A 410 0.68 26.34 -17.20
C GLU A 410 2.18 26.01 -17.01
N ALA A 411 2.55 25.43 -15.87
CA ALA A 411 3.93 25.00 -15.62
C ALA A 411 4.41 23.94 -16.63
N GLY A 412 3.52 23.04 -17.05
CA GLY A 412 3.80 22.04 -18.08
C GLY A 412 4.00 22.65 -19.47
N LEU A 413 3.13 23.58 -19.87
CA LEU A 413 3.26 24.32 -21.13
C LEU A 413 4.55 25.15 -21.18
N GLN A 414 4.89 25.83 -20.08
CA GLN A 414 6.16 26.59 -19.97
C GLN A 414 7.39 25.70 -20.16
N LEU A 415 7.38 24.48 -19.61
CA LEU A 415 8.46 23.50 -19.82
C LEU A 415 8.51 22.98 -21.27
N GLY A 416 7.36 22.74 -21.89
CA GLY A 416 7.26 22.36 -23.30
C GLY A 416 7.83 23.43 -24.23
N VAL A 417 7.44 24.69 -24.02
CA VAL A 417 7.91 25.86 -24.78
C VAL A 417 9.40 26.10 -24.57
N GLY A 418 9.88 26.04 -23.32
CA GLY A 418 11.31 26.21 -23.00
C GLY A 418 12.20 25.19 -23.72
N ARG A 419 11.73 23.94 -23.87
CA ARG A 419 12.43 22.90 -24.62
C ARG A 419 12.40 23.15 -26.12
N HIS A 420 11.25 23.53 -26.69
CA HIS A 420 11.13 23.85 -28.12
C HIS A 420 11.99 25.06 -28.51
N MET A 421 12.13 26.04 -27.61
CA MET A 421 13.00 27.20 -27.81
C MET A 421 14.48 26.81 -27.87
N CYS A 422 14.91 25.78 -27.14
CA CYS A 422 16.29 25.29 -27.12
C CYS A 422 16.62 24.32 -28.27
N GLY A 423 15.66 23.51 -28.74
CA GLY A 423 15.85 22.54 -29.84
C GLY A 423 15.88 23.15 -31.25
N ARG A 424 15.51 24.44 -31.38
CA ARG A 424 15.60 25.22 -32.64
C ARG A 424 16.80 26.22 -32.63
N ILE A 425 17.71 26.11 -31.65
CA ILE A 425 19.03 26.77 -31.63
C ILE A 425 20.03 25.84 -32.30
#